data_AF-A0A945X2K6-F1
#
_entry.id   AF-A0A945X2K6-F1
#
_cell.length_a   1.000
_cell.length_b   1.000
_cell.length_c   1.000
_cell.angle_alpha   90.00
_cell.angle_beta   90.00
_cell.angle_gamma   90.00
#
_symmetry.space_group_name_H-M   'P 1'
#
loop_
_entity.id
_entity.type
_entity.pdbx_description
1 polymer ?
#
loop_
_entity_poly.entity_id
_entity_poly.type
_entity_poly.pdbx_seq_one_letter_code
_entity_poly.pdbx_strand_id
1 'polypeptide(L)'
;MMKTVVIIHGLLAVSVLLMAGTVSRPQATLVRPITKGLLRYADEAIEVAARLSGRHLDDVSRVALRKTVATAARRHGDDVLVAMRHGGIELAEAAAKHGDDVWKWSSRVPGAARSLALHADDLVPMTRRLGHDVLRLEAKAPGLPRMLGARYSDDVMRSFVRTVHPDDATKAAGFLGKADGPATQALLLKRYGETDGKILKWLDWKTVMAFGLTAAVITSAHEISDGVQEGLKTVSQTSPETFGQTLTDMVASVTKPLGWLGRGAVLCLLLAIFLGLRLPSRGVREMGRIRAGWRKGKTPEADTPEDGGDVPGHSGPTEET
;
A
#
# COMPACT_ATOMS: atom_id res chain seq x y z
N MET A 1 -18.47 -4.27 -82.81
CA MET A 1 -18.46 -4.49 -81.35
C MET A 1 -17.10 -4.89 -80.77
N MET A 2 -16.11 -5.41 -81.53
CA MET A 2 -14.80 -5.81 -80.97
C MET A 2 -13.83 -4.66 -80.61
N LYS A 3 -13.89 -3.50 -81.27
CA LYS A 3 -12.95 -2.39 -80.99
C LYS A 3 -13.20 -1.68 -79.65
N THR A 4 -14.45 -1.65 -79.18
CA THR A 4 -14.83 -0.98 -77.92
C THR A 4 -14.40 -1.79 -76.70
N VAL A 5 -14.39 -3.12 -76.79
CA VAL A 5 -13.98 -4.02 -75.69
C VAL A 5 -12.47 -3.94 -75.43
N VAL A 6 -11.65 -3.79 -76.48
CA VAL A 6 -10.18 -3.67 -76.35
C VAL A 6 -9.77 -2.36 -75.68
N ILE A 7 -10.47 -1.26 -75.97
CA ILE A 7 -10.20 0.04 -75.35
C ILE A 7 -10.55 0.03 -73.86
N ILE A 8 -11.67 -0.62 -73.48
CA ILE A 8 -12.09 -0.73 -72.07
C ILE A 8 -11.12 -1.61 -71.28
N HIS A 9 -10.65 -2.74 -71.85
CA HIS A 9 -9.66 -3.59 -71.18
C HIS A 9 -8.28 -2.93 -71.09
N GLY A 10 -7.89 -2.12 -72.09
CA GLY A 10 -6.65 -1.33 -72.05
C GLY A 10 -6.67 -0.25 -70.97
N LEU A 11 -7.79 0.47 -70.81
CA LEU A 11 -7.95 1.49 -69.76
C LEU A 11 -8.01 0.89 -68.35
N LEU A 12 -8.59 -0.30 -68.21
CA LEU A 12 -8.68 -1.01 -66.93
C LEU A 12 -7.32 -1.60 -66.52
N ALA A 13 -6.53 -2.11 -67.49
CA ALA A 13 -5.17 -2.57 -67.25
C ALA A 13 -4.22 -1.42 -66.86
N VAL A 14 -4.34 -0.25 -67.51
CA VAL A 14 -3.56 0.95 -67.16
C VAL A 14 -3.96 1.51 -65.78
N SER A 15 -5.23 1.43 -65.41
CA SER A 15 -5.71 1.86 -64.08
C SER A 15 -5.24 0.93 -62.96
N VAL A 16 -5.20 -0.38 -63.18
CA VAL A 16 -4.66 -1.36 -62.22
C VAL A 16 -3.13 -1.21 -62.09
N LEU A 17 -2.42 -0.90 -63.18
CA LEU A 17 -0.97 -0.64 -63.13
C LEU A 17 -0.62 0.68 -62.43
N LEU A 18 -1.46 1.72 -62.56
CA LEU A 18 -1.33 2.99 -61.84
C LEU A 18 -1.68 2.85 -60.33
N MET A 19 -2.60 1.97 -59.97
CA MET A 19 -2.90 1.67 -58.56
C MET A 19 -1.85 0.73 -57.92
N ALA A 20 -1.24 -0.17 -58.69
CA ALA A 20 -0.12 -1.00 -58.21
C ALA A 20 1.17 -0.17 -58.01
N GLY A 21 1.38 0.88 -58.82
CA GLY A 21 2.52 1.80 -58.71
C GLY A 21 2.43 2.80 -57.55
N THR A 22 1.26 3.01 -56.96
CA THR A 22 1.04 3.97 -55.85
C THR A 22 0.94 3.31 -54.48
N VAL A 23 0.74 1.99 -54.40
CA VAL A 23 0.62 1.25 -53.13
C VAL A 23 1.96 0.68 -52.62
N SER A 24 3.04 0.74 -53.40
CA SER A 24 4.35 0.17 -53.02
C SER A 24 5.50 1.19 -52.95
N ARG A 25 5.23 2.42 -52.51
CA ARG A 25 6.31 3.28 -51.97
C ARG A 25 6.34 3.10 -50.45
N PRO A 26 7.33 2.37 -49.89
CA PRO A 26 7.40 2.21 -48.45
C PRO A 26 7.60 3.58 -47.81
N GLN A 27 6.98 3.79 -46.65
CA GLN A 27 7.24 4.87 -45.69
C GLN A 27 8.69 4.84 -45.16
N ALA A 28 9.69 4.69 -46.02
CA ALA A 28 11.09 4.47 -45.66
C ALA A 28 11.86 5.79 -45.41
N THR A 29 11.33 6.93 -45.87
CA THR A 29 12.02 8.23 -45.76
C THR A 29 11.71 8.97 -44.46
N LEU A 30 10.49 8.86 -43.91
CA LEU A 30 10.10 9.53 -42.67
C LEU A 30 10.35 8.70 -41.39
N VAL A 31 10.36 7.37 -41.51
CA VAL A 31 10.61 6.44 -40.38
C VAL A 31 12.09 6.42 -39.98
N ARG A 32 13.01 6.60 -40.93
CA ARG A 32 14.47 6.64 -40.69
C ARG A 32 14.94 7.77 -39.76
N PRO A 33 14.51 9.03 -39.90
CA PRO A 33 14.93 10.11 -38.98
C PRO A 33 14.35 9.93 -37.57
N ILE A 34 13.07 9.53 -37.45
CA ILE A 34 12.41 9.31 -36.15
C ILE A 34 13.10 8.16 -35.38
N THR A 35 13.43 7.07 -36.08
CA THR A 35 14.15 5.95 -35.47
C THR A 35 15.58 6.30 -35.09
N LYS A 36 16.31 7.07 -35.89
CA LYS A 36 17.65 7.56 -35.52
C LYS A 36 17.61 8.49 -34.30
N GLY A 37 16.64 9.41 -34.24
CA GLY A 37 16.44 10.30 -33.09
C GLY A 37 16.14 9.52 -31.81
N LEU A 38 15.19 8.58 -31.86
CA LEU A 38 14.86 7.73 -30.72
C LEU A 38 16.05 6.92 -30.21
N LEU A 39 16.86 6.37 -31.12
CA LEU A 39 18.06 5.61 -30.74
C LEU A 39 19.10 6.48 -30.04
N ARG A 40 19.26 7.75 -30.46
CA ARG A 40 20.14 8.70 -29.79
C ARG A 40 19.66 9.04 -28.37
N TYR A 41 18.36 9.29 -28.19
CA TYR A 41 17.80 9.54 -26.86
C TYR A 41 17.86 8.29 -25.96
N ALA A 42 17.74 7.09 -26.54
CA ALA A 42 17.95 5.85 -25.82
C ALA A 42 19.41 5.69 -25.36
N ASP A 43 20.40 6.04 -26.19
CA ASP A 43 21.82 6.01 -25.80
C ASP A 43 22.11 6.94 -24.62
N GLU A 44 21.57 8.16 -24.64
CA GLU A 44 21.71 9.11 -23.53
C GLU A 44 21.05 8.59 -22.24
N ALA A 45 19.83 8.05 -22.33
CA ALA A 45 19.15 7.46 -21.19
C ALA A 45 19.92 6.26 -20.61
N ILE A 46 20.50 5.42 -21.47
CA ILE A 46 21.33 4.27 -21.07
C ILE A 46 22.61 4.73 -20.38
N GLU A 47 23.24 5.80 -20.87
CA GLU A 47 24.45 6.33 -20.23
C GLU A 47 24.16 6.84 -18.81
N VAL A 48 23.08 7.60 -18.63
CA VAL A 48 22.65 8.06 -17.30
C VAL A 48 22.29 6.87 -16.41
N ALA A 49 21.56 5.88 -16.94
CA ALA A 49 21.21 4.68 -16.21
C ALA A 49 22.43 3.86 -15.78
N ALA A 50 23.44 3.73 -16.66
CA ALA A 50 24.69 3.03 -16.35
C ALA A 50 25.48 3.71 -15.23
N ARG A 51 25.53 5.05 -15.24
CA ARG A 51 26.12 5.84 -14.15
C ARG A 51 25.37 5.64 -12.83
N LEU A 52 24.03 5.66 -12.86
CA LEU A 52 23.21 5.42 -11.67
C LEU A 52 23.40 4.01 -11.10
N SER A 53 23.53 3.01 -11.97
CA SER A 53 23.80 1.62 -11.59
C SER A 53 25.25 1.37 -11.17
N GLY A 54 26.17 2.33 -11.39
CA GLY A 54 27.61 2.13 -11.17
C GLY A 54 28.22 1.04 -12.05
N ARG A 55 27.62 0.75 -13.21
CA ARG A 55 28.01 -0.36 -14.09
C ARG A 55 28.56 0.17 -15.41
N HIS A 56 29.60 -0.49 -15.91
CA HIS A 56 30.05 -0.30 -17.28
C HIS A 56 29.38 -1.32 -18.19
N LEU A 57 28.87 -0.87 -19.33
CA LEU A 57 28.28 -1.72 -20.36
C LEU A 57 29.29 -1.87 -21.50
N ASP A 58 29.62 -3.11 -21.83
CA ASP A 58 30.32 -3.44 -23.07
C ASP A 58 29.44 -3.14 -24.30
N ASP A 59 30.05 -3.11 -25.48
CA ASP A 59 29.38 -2.72 -26.72
C ASP A 59 28.19 -3.63 -27.05
N VAL A 60 28.30 -4.93 -26.77
CA VAL A 60 27.23 -5.90 -27.06
C VAL A 60 26.02 -5.64 -26.15
N SER A 61 26.25 -5.52 -24.85
CA SER A 61 25.18 -5.22 -23.88
C SER A 61 24.55 -3.86 -24.14
N ARG A 62 25.34 -2.86 -24.53
CA ARG A 62 24.83 -1.53 -24.89
C ARG A 62 23.90 -1.60 -26.10
N VAL A 63 24.29 -2.30 -27.16
CA VAL A 63 23.45 -2.46 -28.37
C VAL A 63 22.17 -3.21 -28.05
N ALA A 64 22.24 -4.28 -27.27
CA ALA A 64 21.07 -5.05 -26.83
C ALA A 64 20.11 -4.19 -26.01
N LEU A 65 20.63 -3.49 -25.00
CA LEU A 65 19.85 -2.61 -24.14
C LEU A 65 19.22 -1.46 -24.94
N ARG A 66 19.95 -0.87 -25.89
CA ARG A 66 19.42 0.17 -26.80
C ARG A 66 18.23 -0.34 -27.60
N LYS A 67 18.31 -1.56 -28.13
CA LYS A 67 17.19 -2.16 -28.86
C LYS A 67 15.99 -2.39 -27.94
N THR A 68 16.21 -2.87 -26.71
CA THR A 68 15.15 -3.09 -25.71
C THR A 68 14.47 -1.78 -25.35
N VAL A 69 15.23 -0.76 -24.94
CA VAL A 69 14.72 0.56 -24.55
C VAL A 69 13.99 1.24 -25.73
N ALA A 70 14.55 1.20 -26.94
CA ALA A 70 13.88 1.77 -28.11
C ALA A 70 12.58 1.02 -28.47
N THR A 71 12.53 -0.29 -28.26
CA THR A 71 11.30 -1.07 -28.47
C THR A 71 10.25 -0.74 -27.43
N ALA A 72 10.63 -0.67 -26.15
CA ALA A 72 9.75 -0.26 -25.07
C ALA A 72 9.22 1.16 -25.29
N ALA A 73 10.07 2.11 -25.69
CA ALA A 73 9.66 3.48 -25.97
C ALA A 73 8.68 3.59 -27.15
N ARG A 74 8.83 2.75 -28.19
CA ARG A 74 7.83 2.67 -29.27
C ARG A 74 6.46 2.15 -28.80
N ARG A 75 6.45 1.25 -27.82
CA ARG A 75 5.23 0.62 -27.29
C ARG A 75 4.53 1.46 -26.24
N HIS A 76 5.29 2.15 -25.39
CA HIS A 76 4.79 2.79 -24.17
C HIS A 76 5.02 4.31 -24.12
N GLY A 77 5.63 4.89 -25.16
CA GLY A 77 5.97 6.31 -25.22
C GLY A 77 7.41 6.60 -24.78
N ASP A 78 7.85 7.83 -25.04
CA ASP A 78 9.17 8.34 -24.70
C ASP A 78 9.41 8.50 -23.19
N ASP A 79 8.36 8.48 -22.37
CA ASP A 79 8.45 8.41 -20.90
C ASP A 79 9.27 7.21 -20.40
N VAL A 80 9.38 6.13 -21.20
CA VAL A 80 10.28 5.00 -20.90
C VAL A 80 11.73 5.47 -20.75
N LEU A 81 12.15 6.48 -21.50
CA LEU A 81 13.50 7.03 -21.42
C LEU A 81 13.71 7.77 -20.09
N VAL A 82 12.67 8.46 -19.60
CA VAL A 82 12.68 9.08 -18.26
C VAL A 82 12.76 8.00 -17.20
N ALA A 83 11.90 6.98 -17.28
CA ALA A 83 11.88 5.85 -16.36
C ALA A 83 13.25 5.15 -16.31
N MET A 84 13.89 4.92 -17.46
CA MET A 84 15.22 4.33 -17.55
C MET A 84 16.28 5.13 -16.79
N ARG A 85 16.26 6.47 -16.91
CA ARG A 85 17.19 7.36 -16.19
C ARG A 85 17.03 7.27 -14.68
N HIS A 86 15.80 7.11 -14.19
CA HIS A 86 15.52 6.99 -12.75
C HIS A 86 15.69 5.57 -12.21
N GLY A 87 15.40 4.56 -13.03
CA GLY A 87 15.44 3.15 -12.65
C GLY A 87 16.84 2.54 -12.67
N GLY A 88 17.70 2.99 -13.58
CA GLY A 88 18.99 2.36 -13.85
C GLY A 88 18.86 1.18 -14.83
N ILE A 89 19.98 0.50 -15.08
CA ILE A 89 20.01 -0.70 -15.93
C ILE A 89 19.11 -1.81 -15.36
N GLU A 90 19.00 -1.87 -14.03
CA GLU A 90 18.17 -2.85 -13.32
C GLU A 90 16.69 -2.75 -13.71
N LEU A 91 16.22 -1.61 -14.21
CA LEU A 91 14.84 -1.48 -14.69
C LEU A 91 14.57 -2.36 -15.91
N ALA A 92 15.54 -2.44 -16.82
CA ALA A 92 15.45 -3.31 -17.99
C ALA A 92 15.52 -4.79 -17.61
N GLU A 93 16.33 -5.14 -16.61
CA GLU A 93 16.41 -6.50 -16.05
C GLU A 93 15.09 -6.88 -15.36
N ALA A 94 14.53 -5.97 -14.56
CA ALA A 94 13.23 -6.15 -13.94
C ALA A 94 12.13 -6.35 -14.99
N ALA A 95 12.10 -5.54 -16.05
CA ALA A 95 11.13 -5.69 -17.13
C ALA A 95 11.31 -6.99 -17.91
N ALA A 96 12.56 -7.44 -18.12
CA ALA A 96 12.82 -8.73 -18.75
C ALA A 96 12.30 -9.91 -17.91
N LYS A 97 12.38 -9.82 -16.57
CA LYS A 97 11.89 -10.86 -15.65
C LYS A 97 10.38 -10.82 -15.44
N HIS A 98 9.80 -9.63 -15.31
CA HIS A 98 8.42 -9.43 -14.84
C HIS A 98 7.43 -8.97 -15.91
N GLY A 99 7.92 -8.67 -17.11
CA GLY A 99 7.15 -8.27 -18.28
C GLY A 99 7.06 -6.75 -18.48
N ASP A 100 6.39 -6.39 -19.58
CA ASP A 100 6.26 -5.00 -20.07
C ASP A 100 5.50 -4.07 -19.10
N ASP A 101 4.78 -4.62 -18.12
CA ASP A 101 4.13 -3.84 -17.04
C ASP A 101 5.13 -2.94 -16.30
N VAL A 102 6.37 -3.40 -16.11
CA VAL A 102 7.42 -2.64 -15.43
C VAL A 102 7.73 -1.34 -16.17
N TRP A 103 7.79 -1.37 -17.50
CA TRP A 103 7.96 -0.17 -18.31
C TRP A 103 6.77 0.77 -18.17
N LYS A 104 5.57 0.24 -18.34
CA LYS A 104 4.33 1.03 -18.25
C LYS A 104 4.19 1.72 -16.88
N TRP A 105 4.47 1.02 -15.79
CA TRP A 105 4.33 1.55 -14.45
C TRP A 105 5.42 2.54 -14.07
N SER A 106 6.67 2.25 -14.42
CA SER A 106 7.79 3.16 -14.15
C SER A 106 7.68 4.46 -14.96
N SER A 107 7.14 4.43 -16.18
CA SER A 107 6.79 5.64 -16.93
C SER A 107 5.70 6.46 -16.25
N ARG A 108 4.68 5.80 -15.69
CA ARG A 108 3.55 6.49 -15.03
C ARG A 108 3.92 7.06 -13.65
N VAL A 109 4.84 6.41 -12.94
CA VAL A 109 5.32 6.85 -11.63
C VAL A 109 6.86 6.83 -11.60
N PRO A 110 7.53 7.81 -12.24
CA PRO A 110 8.99 7.83 -12.34
C PRO A 110 9.71 7.84 -10.99
N GLY A 111 9.10 8.46 -9.96
CA GLY A 111 9.63 8.48 -8.60
C GLY A 111 9.76 7.09 -7.95
N ALA A 112 8.99 6.10 -8.42
CA ALA A 112 9.10 4.71 -7.96
C ALA A 112 9.99 3.84 -8.85
N ALA A 113 10.50 4.36 -9.98
CA ALA A 113 11.23 3.56 -10.97
C ALA A 113 12.46 2.86 -10.37
N ARG A 114 13.20 3.53 -9.48
CA ARG A 114 14.36 2.93 -8.81
C ARG A 114 13.97 1.79 -7.87
N SER A 115 12.98 2.02 -7.01
CA SER A 115 12.47 0.97 -6.12
C SER A 115 11.91 -0.20 -6.91
N LEU A 116 11.14 0.06 -7.97
CA LEU A 116 10.59 -0.98 -8.83
C LEU A 116 11.69 -1.79 -9.52
N ALA A 117 12.77 -1.14 -9.97
CA ALA A 117 13.92 -1.82 -10.57
C ALA A 117 14.63 -2.74 -9.57
N LEU A 118 14.88 -2.26 -8.35
CA LEU A 118 15.64 -2.99 -7.33
C LEU A 118 14.82 -4.07 -6.59
N HIS A 119 13.51 -3.89 -6.53
CA HIS A 119 12.61 -4.69 -5.69
C HIS A 119 11.38 -5.17 -6.47
N ALA A 120 11.58 -5.44 -7.76
CA ALA A 120 10.54 -5.90 -8.67
C ALA A 120 9.82 -7.16 -8.17
N ASP A 121 10.56 -8.08 -7.55
CA ASP A 121 10.03 -9.35 -7.03
C ASP A 121 8.92 -9.14 -5.98
N ASP A 122 9.00 -8.06 -5.19
CA ASP A 122 7.98 -7.71 -4.19
C ASP A 122 6.93 -6.75 -4.77
N LEU A 123 7.39 -5.72 -5.48
CA LEU A 123 6.55 -4.60 -5.90
C LEU A 123 5.65 -4.94 -7.10
N VAL A 124 6.09 -5.80 -8.03
CA VAL A 124 5.28 -6.19 -9.19
C VAL A 124 4.04 -6.98 -8.75
N PRO A 125 4.15 -8.07 -7.96
CA PRO A 125 2.97 -8.79 -7.49
C PRO A 125 2.05 -7.90 -6.66
N MET A 126 2.60 -7.04 -5.80
CA MET A 126 1.81 -6.12 -4.97
C MET A 126 1.03 -5.11 -5.82
N THR A 127 1.68 -4.53 -6.84
CA THR A 127 1.06 -3.59 -7.78
C THR A 127 -0.05 -4.27 -8.61
N ARG A 128 0.12 -5.54 -8.99
CA ARG A 128 -0.95 -6.31 -9.66
C ARG A 128 -2.18 -6.51 -8.77
N ARG A 129 -1.97 -6.82 -7.49
CA ARG A 129 -3.07 -7.08 -6.53
C ARG A 129 -3.78 -5.81 -6.08
N LEU A 130 -3.04 -4.73 -5.85
CA LEU A 130 -3.54 -3.52 -5.17
C LEU A 130 -3.62 -2.28 -6.07
N GLY A 131 -3.07 -2.35 -7.29
CA GLY A 131 -3.06 -1.25 -8.24
C GLY A 131 -1.84 -0.33 -8.12
N HIS A 132 -1.83 0.71 -8.95
CA HIS A 132 -0.68 1.63 -9.08
C HIS A 132 -0.47 2.54 -7.86
N ASP A 133 -1.44 2.63 -6.94
CA ASP A 133 -1.31 3.44 -5.74
C ASP A 133 -0.21 2.92 -4.82
N VAL A 134 0.12 1.62 -4.90
CA VAL A 134 1.32 1.04 -4.28
C VAL A 134 2.59 1.75 -4.73
N LEU A 135 2.70 2.05 -6.03
CA LEU A 135 3.88 2.71 -6.58
C LEU A 135 3.89 4.20 -6.26
N ARG A 136 2.73 4.85 -6.17
CA ARG A 136 2.65 6.24 -5.68
C ARG A 136 3.11 6.33 -4.22
N LEU A 137 2.73 5.34 -3.42
CA LEU A 137 3.17 5.19 -2.04
C LEU A 137 4.70 4.96 -1.97
N GLU A 138 5.22 4.03 -2.77
CA GLU A 138 6.65 3.73 -2.87
C GLU A 138 7.47 4.97 -3.30
N ALA A 139 6.95 5.78 -4.23
CA ALA A 139 7.61 7.00 -4.70
C ALA A 139 7.75 8.07 -3.60
N LYS A 140 6.81 8.11 -2.64
CA LYS A 140 6.79 9.10 -1.55
C LYS A 140 7.46 8.59 -0.29
N ALA A 141 7.30 7.31 0.00
CA ALA A 141 7.88 6.61 1.14
C ALA A 141 8.48 5.27 0.68
N PRO A 142 9.71 5.28 0.14
CA PRO A 142 10.36 4.06 -0.36
C PRO A 142 10.46 2.98 0.73
N GLY A 143 10.11 1.74 0.37
CA GLY A 143 10.09 0.60 1.28
C GLY A 143 8.84 0.49 2.16
N LEU A 144 8.00 1.54 2.25
CA LEU A 144 6.79 1.51 3.08
C LEU A 144 5.79 0.42 2.63
N PRO A 145 5.43 0.28 1.34
CA PRO A 145 4.57 -0.81 0.88
C PRO A 145 5.06 -2.21 1.29
N ARG A 146 6.36 -2.46 1.17
CA ARG A 146 6.96 -3.76 1.55
C ARG A 146 6.91 -3.99 3.06
N MET A 147 7.21 -2.95 3.84
CA MET A 147 7.05 -3.01 5.31
C MET A 147 5.59 -3.28 5.70
N LEU A 148 4.63 -2.63 5.03
CA LEU A 148 3.21 -2.86 5.29
C LEU A 148 2.79 -4.29 4.93
N GLY A 149 3.19 -4.78 3.75
CA GLY A 149 2.87 -6.14 3.29
C GLY A 149 3.52 -7.24 4.14
N ALA A 150 4.68 -6.99 4.75
CA ALA A 150 5.34 -7.93 5.65
C ALA A 150 4.70 -7.96 7.05
N ARG A 151 4.08 -6.85 7.49
CA ARG A 151 3.64 -6.67 8.88
C ARG A 151 2.13 -6.81 9.08
N TYR A 152 1.33 -6.52 8.06
CA TYR A 152 -0.12 -6.48 8.18
C TYR A 152 -0.78 -7.44 7.20
N SER A 153 -2.05 -7.77 7.46
CA SER A 153 -2.84 -8.58 6.54
C SER A 153 -3.10 -7.84 5.22
N ASP A 154 -3.36 -8.60 4.16
CA ASP A 154 -3.69 -8.08 2.84
C ASP A 154 -4.90 -7.12 2.87
N ASP A 155 -5.84 -7.30 3.81
CA ASP A 155 -6.99 -6.40 3.98
C ASP A 155 -6.62 -5.05 4.58
N VAL A 156 -5.77 -5.03 5.61
CA VAL A 156 -5.26 -3.78 6.20
C VAL A 156 -4.40 -3.05 5.17
N MET A 157 -3.53 -3.77 4.46
CA MET A 157 -2.71 -3.22 3.40
C MET A 157 -3.58 -2.62 2.27
N ARG A 158 -4.61 -3.35 1.81
CA ARG A 158 -5.53 -2.87 0.79
C ARG A 158 -6.29 -1.62 1.24
N SER A 159 -6.77 -1.61 2.48
CA SER A 159 -7.44 -0.43 3.05
C SER A 159 -6.48 0.76 3.15
N PHE A 160 -5.23 0.52 3.58
CA PHE A 160 -4.23 1.57 3.69
C PHE A 160 -3.94 2.22 2.34
N VAL A 161 -3.61 1.41 1.32
CA VAL A 161 -3.27 1.89 -0.03
C VAL A 161 -4.42 2.65 -0.70
N ARG A 162 -5.67 2.26 -0.43
CA ARG A 162 -6.85 2.90 -1.02
C ARG A 162 -7.28 4.18 -0.31
N THR A 163 -7.03 4.28 0.99
CA THR A 163 -7.61 5.33 1.83
C THR A 163 -6.60 6.40 2.21
N VAL A 164 -5.32 6.05 2.38
CA VAL A 164 -4.31 6.98 2.91
C VAL A 164 -3.64 7.76 1.78
N HIS A 165 -3.59 9.08 1.90
CA HIS A 165 -2.88 9.93 0.95
C HIS A 165 -1.35 9.67 1.05
N PRO A 166 -0.61 9.58 -0.07
CA PRO A 166 0.83 9.28 -0.03
C PRO A 166 1.68 10.21 0.83
N ASP A 167 1.27 11.48 0.99
CA ASP A 167 1.99 12.45 1.82
C ASP A 167 1.78 12.21 3.34
N ASP A 168 0.66 11.61 3.73
CA ASP A 168 0.37 11.25 5.13
C ASP A 168 0.86 9.85 5.49
N ALA A 169 1.27 9.08 4.49
CA ALA A 169 1.52 7.64 4.60
C ALA A 169 2.46 7.25 5.74
N THR A 170 3.61 7.90 5.86
CA THR A 170 4.59 7.59 6.91
C THR A 170 4.00 7.84 8.30
N LYS A 171 3.24 8.94 8.46
CA LYS A 171 2.60 9.30 9.72
C LYS A 171 1.46 8.31 10.05
N ALA A 172 0.60 8.02 9.09
CA ALA A 172 -0.49 7.05 9.23
C ALA A 172 0.04 5.65 9.58
N ALA A 173 1.11 5.19 8.91
CA ALA A 173 1.74 3.90 9.18
C ALA A 173 2.35 3.84 10.59
N GLY A 174 2.91 4.95 11.08
CA GLY A 174 3.39 5.09 12.46
C GLY A 174 2.28 4.85 13.49
N PHE A 175 1.12 5.49 13.30
CA PHE A 175 -0.06 5.28 14.15
C PHE A 175 -0.63 3.87 14.04
N LEU A 176 -0.70 3.34 12.81
CA LEU A 176 -1.16 1.96 12.55
C LEU A 176 -0.31 0.93 13.32
N GLY A 177 1.00 1.14 13.40
CA GLY A 177 1.92 0.29 14.15
C GLY A 177 1.82 0.40 15.66
N LYS A 178 1.03 1.34 16.18
CA LYS A 178 0.75 1.53 17.61
C LYS A 178 -0.67 1.12 17.99
N ALA A 179 -1.49 0.73 17.04
CA ALA A 179 -2.83 0.22 17.28
C ALA A 179 -2.79 -1.09 18.08
N ASP A 180 -3.67 -1.20 19.08
CA ASP A 180 -3.72 -2.36 19.99
C ASP A 180 -4.06 -3.69 19.30
N GLY A 181 -4.63 -3.63 18.09
CA GLY A 181 -4.95 -4.82 17.30
C GLY A 181 -5.65 -4.49 15.98
N PRO A 182 -6.04 -5.52 15.20
CA PRO A 182 -6.62 -5.36 13.86
C PRO A 182 -7.91 -4.53 13.82
N ALA A 183 -8.77 -4.64 14.85
CA ALA A 183 -10.00 -3.84 14.93
C ALA A 183 -9.69 -2.33 15.06
N THR A 184 -8.68 -1.99 15.86
CA THR A 184 -8.25 -0.60 16.06
C THR A 184 -7.54 -0.05 14.82
N GLN A 185 -6.79 -0.89 14.09
CA GLN A 185 -6.21 -0.55 12.79
C GLN A 185 -7.29 -0.23 11.76
N ALA A 186 -8.30 -1.09 11.63
CA ALA A 186 -9.44 -0.87 10.74
C ALA A 186 -10.22 0.41 11.11
N LEU A 187 -10.42 0.65 12.42
CA LEU A 187 -11.07 1.87 12.90
C LEU A 187 -10.27 3.13 12.53
N LEU A 188 -8.94 3.12 12.71
CA LEU A 188 -8.08 4.24 12.32
C LEU A 188 -8.24 4.56 10.84
N LEU A 189 -8.14 3.55 9.97
CA LEU A 189 -8.24 3.74 8.51
C LEU A 189 -9.62 4.21 8.10
N LYS A 190 -10.68 3.68 8.73
CA LYS A 190 -12.05 4.15 8.51
C LYS A 190 -12.20 5.63 8.85
N ARG A 191 -11.79 6.04 10.06
CA ARG A 191 -11.91 7.44 10.49
C ARG A 191 -10.99 8.39 9.72
N TYR A 192 -9.82 7.91 9.29
CA TYR A 192 -8.96 8.65 8.37
C TYR A 192 -9.70 8.97 7.06
N GLY A 193 -10.37 7.97 6.47
CA GLY A 193 -11.15 8.15 5.24
C GLY A 193 -12.34 9.10 5.41
N GLU A 194 -13.06 9.02 6.53
CA GLU A 194 -14.20 9.91 6.83
C GLU A 194 -13.76 11.38 7.02
N THR A 195 -12.56 11.61 7.53
CA THR A 195 -12.04 12.95 7.87
C THR A 195 -11.12 13.53 6.82
N ASP A 196 -10.88 12.81 5.72
CA ASP A 196 -9.87 13.15 4.70
C ASP A 196 -8.49 13.45 5.34
N GLY A 197 -8.09 12.57 6.26
CA GLY A 197 -6.80 12.64 6.97
C GLY A 197 -6.68 13.69 8.08
N LYS A 198 -7.68 14.55 8.28
CA LYS A 198 -7.66 15.58 9.35
C LYS A 198 -7.51 14.97 10.74
N ILE A 199 -8.01 13.75 10.97
CA ILE A 199 -7.85 13.05 12.26
C ILE A 199 -6.39 12.92 12.70
N LEU A 200 -5.43 12.84 11.77
CA LEU A 200 -4.01 12.73 12.12
C LEU A 200 -3.45 13.98 12.81
N LYS A 201 -4.13 15.13 12.72
CA LYS A 201 -3.76 16.35 13.45
C LYS A 201 -4.15 16.29 14.93
N TRP A 202 -5.18 15.53 15.23
CA TRP A 202 -5.77 15.40 16.57
C TRP A 202 -5.27 14.17 17.33
N LEU A 203 -4.57 13.27 16.64
CA LEU A 203 -3.80 12.20 17.28
C LEU A 203 -2.46 12.75 17.77
N ASP A 204 -2.35 12.95 19.09
CA ASP A 204 -1.08 13.30 19.73
C ASP A 204 -0.15 12.08 19.75
N TRP A 205 0.97 12.20 19.05
CA TRP A 205 2.00 11.17 18.99
C TRP A 205 2.56 10.79 20.36
N LYS A 206 2.71 11.76 21.29
CA LYS A 206 3.24 11.47 22.63
C LYS A 206 2.29 10.59 23.42
N THR A 207 1.01 10.93 23.40
CA THR A 207 -0.05 10.13 24.04
C THR A 207 -0.12 8.72 23.45
N VAL A 208 -0.07 8.58 22.12
CA VAL A 208 -0.09 7.27 21.45
C VAL A 208 1.16 6.44 21.78
N MET A 209 2.33 7.07 21.93
CA MET A 209 3.55 6.38 22.32
C MET A 209 3.52 5.89 23.77
N ALA A 210 2.88 6.65 24.67
CA ALA A 210 2.79 6.32 26.09
C ALA A 210 1.76 5.21 26.38
N PHE A 211 0.62 5.24 25.69
CA PHE A 211 -0.54 4.39 26.03
C PHE A 211 -0.98 3.44 24.91
N GLY A 212 -0.35 3.49 23.73
CA GLY A 212 -0.84 2.83 22.54
C GLY A 212 -1.96 3.62 21.86
N LEU A 213 -2.34 3.18 20.66
CA LEU A 213 -3.50 3.72 19.95
C LEU A 213 -4.69 2.80 20.22
N THR A 214 -5.63 3.30 21.04
CA THR A 214 -6.87 2.61 21.42
C THR A 214 -8.05 3.12 20.60
N ALA A 215 -9.16 2.37 20.60
CA ALA A 215 -10.40 2.81 19.94
C ALA A 215 -10.99 4.10 20.54
N ALA A 216 -10.82 4.32 21.85
CA ALA A 216 -11.28 5.52 22.53
C ALA A 216 -10.52 6.76 22.05
N VAL A 217 -9.19 6.66 21.93
CA VAL A 217 -8.34 7.76 21.41
C VAL A 217 -8.70 8.12 19.97
N ILE A 218 -8.94 7.12 19.12
CA ILE A 218 -9.35 7.36 17.73
C ILE A 218 -10.73 8.03 17.69
N THR A 219 -11.68 7.57 18.49
CA THR A 219 -13.05 8.13 18.52
C THR A 219 -13.04 9.57 19.00
N SER A 220 -12.30 9.88 20.07
CA SER A 220 -12.18 11.26 20.54
C SER A 220 -11.51 12.18 19.51
N ALA A 221 -10.44 11.69 18.85
CA ALA A 221 -9.77 12.46 17.81
C ALA A 221 -10.68 12.70 16.59
N HIS A 222 -11.51 11.72 16.24
CA HIS A 222 -12.48 11.82 15.17
C HIS A 222 -13.58 12.86 15.47
N GLU A 223 -14.19 12.82 16.66
CA GLU A 223 -15.23 13.77 17.08
C GLU A 223 -14.76 15.23 17.07
N ILE A 224 -13.49 15.46 17.46
CA ILE A 224 -12.85 16.77 17.36
C ILE A 224 -12.64 17.14 15.88
N SER A 225 -12.12 16.20 15.09
CA SER A 225 -11.79 16.46 13.67
C SER A 225 -13.01 16.70 12.78
N ASP A 226 -14.15 16.09 13.12
CA ASP A 226 -15.44 16.26 12.43
C ASP A 226 -16.15 17.56 12.84
N GLY A 227 -15.61 18.31 13.79
CA GLY A 227 -16.21 19.55 14.29
C GLY A 227 -17.44 19.33 15.15
N VAL A 228 -17.80 18.08 15.50
CA VAL A 228 -18.95 17.77 16.38
C VAL A 228 -18.76 18.42 17.75
N GLN A 229 -17.54 18.40 18.29
CA GLN A 229 -17.26 19.04 19.58
C GLN A 229 -17.28 20.58 19.51
N GLU A 230 -16.90 21.19 18.38
CA GLU A 230 -17.00 22.63 18.16
C GLU A 230 -18.47 23.07 17.91
N GLY A 231 -19.25 22.25 17.21
CA GLY A 231 -20.70 22.40 17.06
C GLY A 231 -21.43 22.28 18.40
N LEU A 232 -21.05 21.33 19.24
CA LEU A 232 -21.60 21.18 20.60
C LEU A 232 -21.21 22.34 21.51
N LYS A 233 -19.98 22.86 21.42
CA LYS A 233 -19.56 24.05 22.17
C LYS A 233 -20.32 25.30 21.72
N THR A 234 -20.47 25.52 20.42
CA THR A 234 -21.23 26.67 19.89
C THR A 234 -22.71 26.56 20.23
N VAL A 235 -23.34 25.38 20.13
CA VAL A 235 -24.73 25.17 20.55
C VAL A 235 -24.89 25.35 22.07
N SER A 236 -23.94 24.88 22.89
CA SER A 236 -23.98 25.11 24.35
C SER A 236 -23.88 26.59 24.73
N GLN A 237 -23.12 27.38 23.96
CA GLN A 237 -22.94 28.81 24.19
C GLN A 237 -24.10 29.65 23.63
N THR A 238 -24.76 29.19 22.56
CA THR A 238 -25.80 29.96 21.85
C THR A 238 -27.21 29.55 22.27
N SER A 239 -27.41 28.32 22.77
CA SER A 239 -28.73 27.78 23.14
C SER A 239 -28.60 26.61 24.15
N PRO A 240 -28.49 26.90 25.46
CA PRO A 240 -28.31 25.85 26.49
C PRO A 240 -29.48 24.85 26.57
N GLU A 241 -30.68 25.25 26.14
CA GLU A 241 -31.89 24.40 26.19
C GLU A 241 -31.91 23.33 25.08
N THR A 242 -31.39 23.62 23.89
CA THR A 242 -31.29 22.65 22.77
C THR A 242 -30.08 21.73 22.90
N PHE A 243 -29.04 22.15 23.63
CA PHE A 243 -27.90 21.31 24.00
C PHE A 243 -28.32 20.12 24.87
N GLY A 244 -29.24 20.35 25.82
CA GLY A 244 -29.82 19.28 26.63
C GLY A 244 -30.56 18.25 25.78
N GLN A 245 -31.35 18.68 24.79
CA GLN A 245 -32.07 17.78 23.89
C GLN A 245 -31.14 16.99 22.96
N THR A 246 -30.14 17.64 22.36
CA THR A 246 -29.17 16.96 21.49
C THR A 246 -28.29 15.96 22.25
N LEU A 247 -27.84 16.29 23.47
CA LEU A 247 -27.18 15.32 24.34
C LEU A 247 -28.09 14.14 24.70
N THR A 248 -29.36 14.42 25.00
CA THR A 248 -30.33 13.38 25.35
C THR A 248 -30.61 12.46 24.16
N ASP A 249 -30.67 12.99 22.93
CA ASP A 249 -30.87 12.22 21.70
C ASP A 249 -29.63 11.41 21.29
N MET A 250 -28.42 11.97 21.48
CA MET A 250 -27.17 11.28 21.22
C MET A 250 -26.94 10.15 22.24
N VAL A 251 -27.22 10.41 23.52
CA VAL A 251 -27.21 9.40 24.60
C VAL A 251 -28.33 8.38 24.38
N ALA A 252 -29.52 8.78 23.92
CA ALA A 252 -30.60 7.84 23.60
C ALA A 252 -30.25 6.95 22.40
N SER A 253 -29.56 7.48 21.39
CA SER A 253 -29.06 6.72 20.24
C SER A 253 -28.02 5.67 20.66
N VAL A 254 -27.11 6.05 21.57
CA VAL A 254 -26.06 5.15 22.11
C VAL A 254 -26.61 4.16 23.15
N THR A 255 -27.67 4.50 23.88
CA THR A 255 -28.31 3.61 24.87
C THR A 255 -29.43 2.73 24.31
N LYS A 256 -29.90 2.95 23.07
CA LYS A 256 -30.90 2.07 22.42
C LYS A 256 -30.52 0.58 22.34
N PRO A 257 -29.25 0.18 22.10
CA PRO A 257 -28.87 -1.24 22.14
C PRO A 257 -28.62 -1.78 23.57
N LEU A 258 -28.49 -0.91 24.58
CA LEU A 258 -28.31 -1.28 25.99
C LEU A 258 -29.54 -0.85 26.78
N GLY A 259 -30.59 -1.67 26.73
CA GLY A 259 -31.82 -1.47 27.50
C GLY A 259 -31.58 -1.17 28.98
N TRP A 260 -32.63 -0.65 29.64
CA TRP A 260 -32.83 -0.18 31.04
C TRP A 260 -31.65 -0.17 32.05
N LEU A 261 -30.77 -1.18 32.08
CA LEU A 261 -29.50 -1.22 32.80
C LEU A 261 -28.48 -0.14 32.35
N GLY A 262 -28.51 0.30 31.08
CA GLY A 262 -27.53 1.27 30.55
C GLY A 262 -27.67 2.69 31.12
N ARG A 263 -28.89 3.12 31.42
CA ARG A 263 -29.14 4.50 31.90
C ARG A 263 -28.66 4.69 33.34
N GLY A 264 -28.86 3.70 34.21
CA GLY A 264 -28.39 3.74 35.59
C GLY A 264 -26.86 3.70 35.69
N ALA A 265 -26.21 2.85 34.89
CA ALA A 265 -24.76 2.73 34.89
C ALA A 265 -24.06 4.00 34.37
N VAL A 266 -24.59 4.63 33.32
CA VAL A 266 -24.03 5.87 32.78
C VAL A 266 -24.26 7.04 33.72
N LEU A 267 -25.43 7.13 34.38
CA LEU A 267 -25.67 8.16 35.40
C LEU A 267 -24.73 7.96 36.60
N CYS A 268 -24.54 6.73 37.06
CA CYS A 268 -23.61 6.43 38.16
C CYS A 268 -22.15 6.71 37.79
N LEU A 269 -21.75 6.44 36.55
CA LEU A 269 -20.38 6.69 36.09
C LEU A 269 -20.11 8.19 35.94
N LEU A 270 -21.05 8.94 35.37
CA LEU A 270 -20.98 10.40 35.29
C LEU A 270 -21.00 11.03 36.69
N LEU A 271 -21.85 10.53 37.60
CA LEU A 271 -21.93 11.02 38.98
C LEU A 271 -20.67 10.65 39.79
N ALA A 272 -20.06 9.49 39.54
CA ALA A 272 -18.79 9.10 40.16
C ALA A 272 -17.60 9.95 39.66
N ILE A 273 -17.60 10.32 38.38
CA ILE A 273 -16.61 11.24 37.80
C ILE A 273 -16.82 12.66 38.35
N PHE A 274 -18.08 13.11 38.46
CA PHE A 274 -18.42 14.45 38.94
C PHE A 274 -18.19 14.63 40.46
N LEU A 275 -18.37 13.58 41.26
CA LEU A 275 -18.08 13.60 42.71
C LEU A 275 -16.60 13.37 43.05
N GLY A 276 -15.70 13.21 42.07
CA GLY A 276 -14.26 13.08 42.34
C GLY A 276 -13.90 11.85 43.19
N LEU A 277 -14.72 10.79 43.13
CA LEU A 277 -14.42 9.53 43.80
C LEU A 277 -13.26 8.87 43.06
N ARG A 278 -12.05 9.03 43.60
CA ARG A 278 -10.92 8.12 43.32
C ARG A 278 -11.42 6.69 43.54
N LEU A 279 -11.68 5.97 42.45
CA LEU A 279 -11.94 4.54 42.48
C LEU A 279 -10.79 3.86 43.26
N PRO A 280 -11.07 3.18 44.38
CA PRO A 280 -10.05 2.49 45.13
C PRO A 280 -9.46 1.37 44.26
N SER A 281 -8.16 1.44 44.04
CA SER A 281 -7.32 0.55 43.23
C SER A 281 -7.21 -0.89 43.73
N ARG A 282 -8.23 -1.42 44.41
CA ARG A 282 -8.25 -2.79 44.95
C ARG A 282 -8.76 -3.84 43.95
N GLY A 283 -9.54 -3.48 42.94
CA GLY A 283 -10.05 -4.43 41.92
C GLY A 283 -9.02 -4.88 40.87
N VAL A 284 -7.95 -4.12 40.64
CA VAL A 284 -6.96 -4.41 39.58
C VAL A 284 -5.96 -5.50 40.01
N ARG A 285 -5.80 -5.77 41.32
CA ARG A 285 -4.95 -6.87 41.82
C ARG A 285 -5.61 -8.24 41.79
N GLU A 286 -6.93 -8.32 41.61
CA GLU A 286 -7.65 -9.61 41.55
C GLU A 286 -7.69 -10.18 40.12
N MET A 287 -7.77 -9.31 39.10
CA MET A 287 -7.72 -9.71 37.69
C MET A 287 -6.35 -10.31 37.28
N GLY A 288 -5.28 -9.93 37.98
CA GLY A 288 -3.94 -10.51 37.80
C GLY A 288 -3.81 -11.97 38.25
N ARG A 289 -4.60 -12.40 39.25
CA ARG A 289 -4.63 -13.80 39.70
C ARG A 289 -5.45 -14.70 38.77
N ILE A 290 -6.52 -14.17 38.17
CA ILE A 290 -7.33 -14.93 37.19
C ILE A 290 -6.55 -15.17 35.89
N ARG A 291 -5.72 -14.21 35.46
CA ARG A 291 -4.85 -14.37 34.27
C ARG A 291 -3.66 -15.32 34.51
N ALA A 292 -3.16 -15.41 35.74
CA ALA A 292 -2.12 -16.38 36.13
C ALA A 292 -2.68 -17.81 36.32
N GLY A 293 -3.94 -17.94 36.77
CA GLY A 293 -4.63 -19.24 36.91
C GLY A 293 -5.03 -19.89 35.58
N TRP A 294 -5.18 -19.11 34.50
CA TRP A 294 -5.53 -19.65 33.18
C TRP A 294 -4.33 -20.18 32.38
N ARG A 295 -3.09 -20.01 32.89
CA ARG A 295 -1.86 -20.52 32.26
C ARG A 295 -1.32 -21.80 32.91
N LYS A 296 -2.06 -22.41 33.84
CA LYS A 296 -1.79 -23.74 34.41
C LYS A 296 -3.07 -24.57 34.39
N GLY A 297 -3.24 -25.38 33.34
CA GLY A 297 -4.34 -26.33 33.28
C GLY A 297 -4.41 -27.07 31.95
N LYS A 298 -3.72 -28.23 31.90
CA LYS A 298 -3.89 -29.41 31.03
C LYS A 298 -2.64 -29.80 30.22
N THR A 299 -1.67 -30.36 30.94
CA THR A 299 -1.08 -31.64 30.56
C THR A 299 -1.87 -32.73 31.28
N PRO A 300 -2.41 -33.74 30.59
CA PRO A 300 -2.61 -35.07 31.14
C PRO A 300 -1.41 -35.94 30.77
N GLU A 301 -0.90 -36.60 31.80
CA GLU A 301 0.18 -37.57 31.83
C GLU A 301 -0.32 -38.94 31.36
N ALA A 302 0.62 -39.69 30.76
CA ALA A 302 0.73 -41.15 30.56
C ALA A 302 -0.53 -42.05 30.43
N ASP A 303 -0.57 -42.79 29.32
CA ASP A 303 -0.86 -44.23 29.34
C ASP A 303 0.23 -44.93 28.51
N THR A 304 1.05 -45.73 29.18
CA THR A 304 1.85 -46.80 28.57
C THR A 304 1.13 -48.12 28.82
N PRO A 305 1.26 -49.08 27.89
CA PRO A 305 1.79 -50.35 28.32
C PRO A 305 2.96 -50.84 27.45
N GLU A 306 3.74 -51.68 28.13
CA GLU A 306 5.00 -52.34 27.79
C GLU A 306 5.03 -53.02 26.42
N ASP A 307 6.20 -53.01 25.76
CA ASP A 307 6.90 -54.26 25.41
C ASP A 307 8.36 -54.01 24.96
N GLY A 308 9.30 -54.75 25.56
CA GLY A 308 10.49 -55.31 24.90
C GLY A 308 11.73 -54.46 24.61
N GLY A 309 12.76 -54.62 25.46
CA GLY A 309 14.08 -55.04 24.94
C GLY A 309 15.27 -54.07 25.00
N ASP A 310 16.17 -54.36 25.94
CA ASP A 310 17.64 -54.26 25.87
C ASP A 310 18.39 -52.91 26.01
N VAL A 311 18.93 -52.73 27.23
CA VAL A 311 20.19 -52.04 27.61
C VAL A 311 21.38 -53.00 27.28
N PRO A 312 22.69 -52.64 27.25
CA PRO A 312 23.31 -51.44 27.80
C PRO A 312 24.50 -50.82 27.01
N GLY A 313 24.81 -49.56 27.31
CA GLY A 313 26.04 -48.89 26.88
C GLY A 313 26.54 -47.90 27.93
N HIS A 314 27.26 -48.43 28.92
CA HIS A 314 27.96 -47.74 29.99
C HIS A 314 29.14 -46.90 29.46
N SER A 315 29.26 -45.64 29.88
CA SER A 315 30.52 -45.07 30.39
C SER A 315 30.30 -43.63 30.88
N GLY A 316 30.71 -43.40 32.11
CA GLY A 316 30.57 -42.14 32.84
C GLY A 316 31.58 -41.05 32.44
N PRO A 317 31.61 -39.95 33.21
CA PRO A 317 32.23 -38.69 32.82
C PRO A 317 33.70 -38.61 33.25
N THR A 318 34.44 -37.64 32.71
CA THR A 318 35.67 -37.17 33.35
C THR A 318 35.81 -35.66 33.16
N GLU A 319 35.87 -34.99 34.30
CA GLU A 319 36.25 -33.59 34.52
C GLU A 319 37.76 -33.37 34.29
N GLU A 320 38.11 -32.07 34.21
CA GLU A 320 39.41 -31.44 34.51
C GLU A 320 40.60 -31.63 33.53
N THR A 321 40.88 -30.61 32.71
CA THR A 321 41.86 -29.54 32.99
C THR A 321 41.91 -28.51 31.86
#